data_AF-A0A957Q0T3-F1
#
_entry.id   AF-A0A957Q0T3-F1
#
_cell.length_a   1.000
_cell.length_b   1.000
_cell.length_c   1.000
_cell.angle_alpha   90.00
_cell.angle_beta   90.00
_cell.angle_gamma   90.00
#
_symmetry.space_group_name_H-M   'P 1'
#
loop_
_entity.id
_entity.type
_entity.pdbx_description
1 polymer ?
#
loop_
_entity_poly.entity_id
_entity_poly.type
_entity_poly.pdbx_seq_one_letter_code
_entity_poly.pdbx_strand_id
1 'polypeptide(L)'
;MSKLTLYENNSVFEVITGACPHDCPDTCSWQVAVDRASGKAVDIWGNGAHPVTQGRLCGKVDRYLERTYHRDRLLTPLKRVGPKGSGHFVP
;
A
#
# COMPACT_ATOMS: atom_id res chain seq x y z
N MET A 1 -0.55 -4.09 -22.78
CA MET A 1 -1.61 -4.53 -21.85
C MET A 1 -1.42 -3.78 -20.55
N SER A 2 -2.44 -3.12 -19.99
CA SER A 2 -2.29 -2.41 -18.71
C SER A 2 -2.32 -3.40 -17.54
N LYS A 3 -1.71 -3.05 -16.41
CA LYS A 3 -1.83 -3.85 -15.17
C LYS A 3 -3.29 -4.04 -14.76
N LEU A 4 -4.12 -3.01 -14.94
CA LEU A 4 -5.56 -3.08 -14.67
C LEU A 4 -6.23 -4.24 -15.44
N THR A 5 -6.04 -4.28 -16.76
CA THR A 5 -6.61 -5.35 -17.60
C THR A 5 -6.03 -6.73 -17.28
N LEU A 6 -4.76 -6.81 -16.86
CA LEU A 6 -4.13 -8.06 -16.44
C LEU A 6 -4.84 -8.66 -15.21
N TYR A 7 -5.17 -7.83 -14.22
CA TYR A 7 -5.78 -8.29 -12.97
C TYR A 7 -7.30 -8.42 -13.05
N GLU A 8 -8.01 -7.55 -13.77
CA GLU A 8 -9.47 -7.62 -13.91
C GLU A 8 -9.95 -8.87 -14.67
N ASN A 9 -9.16 -9.35 -15.63
CA ASN A 9 -9.50 -10.55 -16.40
C ASN A 9 -9.24 -11.87 -15.63
N ASN A 10 -8.79 -11.79 -14.38
CA ASN A 10 -8.48 -12.95 -13.57
C ASN A 10 -9.29 -12.93 -12.27
N SER A 11 -10.26 -13.84 -12.15
CA SER A 11 -11.16 -13.94 -10.99
C SER A 11 -10.46 -14.27 -9.67
N VAL A 12 -9.19 -14.68 -9.69
CA VAL A 12 -8.36 -14.88 -8.48
C VAL A 12 -8.12 -13.56 -7.77
N PHE A 13 -8.11 -12.43 -8.49
CA PHE A 13 -7.77 -11.14 -7.95
C PHE A 13 -8.99 -10.21 -7.83
N GLU A 14 -8.88 -9.26 -6.91
CA GLU A 14 -9.72 -8.09 -6.79
C GLU A 14 -8.87 -6.83 -6.97
N VAL A 15 -9.30 -5.90 -7.82
CA VAL A 15 -8.62 -4.61 -7.94
C VAL A 15 -9.30 -3.60 -7.04
N ILE A 16 -8.56 -3.06 -6.09
CA ILE A 16 -9.02 -2.01 -5.17
C ILE A 16 -8.38 -0.69 -5.58
N THR A 17 -9.20 0.35 -5.71
CA THR A 17 -8.73 1.72 -5.95
C THR A 17 -8.69 2.50 -4.65
N GLY A 18 -7.60 3.21 -4.40
CA GLY A 18 -7.43 4.05 -3.21
C GLY A 18 -6.65 5.32 -3.50
N ALA A 19 -6.30 6.01 -2.42
CA ALA A 19 -5.56 7.27 -2.43
C ALA A 19 -4.31 7.18 -1.57
N CYS A 20 -3.25 7.84 -2.00
CA CYS A 20 -1.99 7.93 -1.27
C CYS A 20 -2.23 8.62 0.09
N PRO A 21 -1.83 8.01 1.22
CA PRO A 21 -2.02 8.62 2.55
C PRO A 21 -0.91 9.61 2.92
N HIS A 22 0.03 9.89 2.01
CA HIS A 22 1.06 10.89 2.27
C HIS A 22 0.48 12.29 2.14
N ASP A 23 0.89 13.16 3.07
CA ASP A 23 0.59 14.58 3.05
C ASP A 23 1.49 15.30 2.04
N CYS A 24 1.26 15.03 0.75
CA CYS A 24 1.90 15.69 -0.37
C CYS A 24 0.84 16.23 -1.34
N PRO A 25 1.13 17.30 -2.10
CA PRO A 25 0.12 17.97 -2.91
C PRO A 25 -0.42 17.10 -4.06
N ASP A 26 0.34 16.09 -4.51
CA ASP A 26 -0.05 15.23 -5.63
C ASP A 26 -1.34 14.44 -5.39
N THR A 27 -1.64 14.07 -4.14
CA THR A 27 -2.82 13.26 -3.75
C THR A 27 -3.08 12.06 -4.67
N CYS A 28 -2.02 11.35 -5.07
CA CYS A 28 -2.10 10.32 -6.11
C CYS A 28 -3.13 9.23 -5.78
N SER A 29 -3.91 8.81 -6.77
CA SER A 29 -4.70 7.57 -6.68
C SER A 29 -3.86 6.37 -7.13
N TRP A 30 -3.94 5.28 -6.37
CA TRP A 30 -3.33 3.99 -6.68
C TRP A 30 -4.40 2.91 -6.89
N GLN A 31 -4.00 1.84 -7.55
CA GLN A 31 -4.75 0.59 -7.67
C GLN A 31 -3.88 -0.55 -7.16
N VAL A 32 -4.51 -1.50 -6.46
CA VAL A 32 -3.85 -2.67 -5.89
C VAL A 32 -4.59 -3.93 -6.30
N ALA A 33 -3.86 -4.96 -6.72
CA ALA A 33 -4.40 -6.29 -6.89
C ALA A 33 -4.33 -7.05 -5.55
N VAL A 34 -5.46 -7.54 -5.06
CA VAL A 34 -5.59 -8.36 -3.87
C VAL A 34 -5.95 -9.77 -4.28
N ASP A 35 -5.17 -10.75 -3.84
CA ASP A 35 -5.50 -12.17 -3.98
C ASP A 35 -6.69 -12.51 -3.08
N ARG A 36 -7.78 -13.00 -3.67
CA ARG A 36 -9.04 -13.24 -2.95
C ARG A 36 -8.93 -14.36 -1.92
N ALA A 37 -8.08 -15.35 -2.15
CA ALA A 37 -7.95 -16.51 -1.26
C ALA A 37 -7.15 -16.17 0.01
N SER A 38 -6.05 -15.44 -0.13
CA SER A 38 -5.16 -15.07 0.98
C SER A 38 -5.47 -13.71 1.60
N GLY A 39 -6.24 -12.86 0.90
CA GLY A 39 -6.50 -11.48 1.29
C GLY A 39 -5.26 -10.57 1.21
N LYS A 40 -4.18 -11.00 0.54
CA LYS A 40 -2.94 -10.24 0.43
C LYS A 40 -2.92 -9.40 -0.85
N ALA A 41 -2.45 -8.16 -0.72
CA ALA A 41 -2.08 -7.34 -1.85
C ALA A 41 -0.81 -7.90 -2.49
N VAL A 42 -0.83 -8.13 -3.81
CA VAL A 42 0.26 -8.78 -4.56
C VAL A 42 0.96 -7.85 -5.55
N ASP A 43 0.28 -6.79 -5.99
CA ASP A 43 0.85 -5.76 -6.86
C ASP A 43 0.16 -4.41 -6.63
N ILE A 44 0.89 -3.33 -6.92
CA ILE A 44 0.41 -1.95 -6.83
C ILE A 44 0.85 -1.16 -8.06
N TRP A 45 0.01 -0.24 -8.51
CA TRP A 45 0.32 0.71 -9.58
C TRP A 45 -0.52 1.98 -9.48
N GLY A 46 -0.20 3.01 -10.26
CA GLY A 46 -0.98 4.24 -10.27
C GLY A 46 -2.27 4.11 -11.05
N ASN A 47 -3.33 4.75 -10.57
CA ASN A 47 -4.61 4.80 -11.27
C ASN A 47 -4.49 5.66 -12.54
N GLY A 48 -4.57 5.04 -13.71
CA GLY A 48 -4.49 5.71 -15.01
C GLY A 48 -5.62 6.71 -15.26
N ALA A 49 -6.78 6.53 -14.62
CA ALA A 49 -7.93 7.43 -14.74
C ALA A 49 -7.84 8.67 -13.82
N HIS A 50 -6.84 8.75 -12.93
CA HIS A 50 -6.69 9.91 -12.04
C HIS A 50 -6.26 11.15 -12.83
N PRO A 51 -7.03 12.25 -12.82
CA PRO A 51 -6.86 13.36 -13.77
C PRO A 51 -5.53 14.10 -13.60
N VAL A 52 -5.02 14.16 -12.37
CA VAL A 52 -3.79 14.89 -12.04
C VAL A 52 -2.54 14.05 -12.29
N THR A 53 -2.51 12.83 -11.74
CA THR A 53 -1.30 12.01 -11.72
C THR A 53 -1.20 11.01 -12.86
N GLN A 54 -2.33 10.70 -13.54
CA GLN A 54 -2.39 9.92 -14.77
C GLN A 54 -1.59 8.61 -14.69
N GLY A 55 -1.76 7.86 -13.59
CA GLY A 55 -1.07 6.60 -13.36
C GLY A 55 0.36 6.70 -12.81
N ARG A 56 0.89 7.90 -12.55
CA ARG A 56 2.20 8.06 -11.91
C ARG A 56 2.12 7.89 -10.40
N LEU A 57 3.05 7.10 -9.87
CA LEU A 57 3.37 7.01 -8.45
C LEU A 57 4.85 7.38 -8.25
N CYS A 58 5.17 8.00 -7.12
CA CYS A 58 6.57 8.21 -6.74
C CYS A 58 7.19 6.91 -6.18
N GLY A 59 8.52 6.85 -6.11
CA GLY A 59 9.22 5.65 -5.61
C GLY A 59 8.88 5.23 -4.17
N LYS A 60 8.27 6.13 -3.37
CA LYS A 60 7.76 5.81 -2.03
C LYS A 60 6.52 4.91 -2.10
N VAL A 61 5.63 5.19 -3.05
CA VAL A 61 4.29 4.59 -3.14
C VAL A 61 4.29 3.38 -4.05
N ASP A 62 5.09 3.40 -5.13
CA ASP A 62 5.22 2.27 -6.05
C ASP A 62 5.76 0.99 -5.38
N ARG A 63 6.37 1.12 -4.20
CA ARG A 63 6.90 0.02 -3.37
C ARG A 63 6.14 -0.17 -2.06
N TYR A 64 4.90 0.30 -1.96
CA TYR A 64 4.17 0.29 -0.69
C TYR A 64 3.99 -1.11 -0.07
N LEU A 65 3.96 -2.15 -0.91
CA LEU A 65 3.82 -3.53 -0.43
C LEU A 65 5.06 -3.97 0.37
N GLU A 66 6.26 -3.49 0.02
CA GLU A 66 7.48 -3.76 0.81
C GLU A 66 7.35 -3.19 2.24
N ARG A 67 6.77 -1.99 2.38
CA ARG A 67 6.50 -1.38 3.69
C ARG A 67 5.37 -2.09 4.44
N THR A 68 4.32 -2.49 3.74
CA THR A 68 3.15 -3.17 4.30
C THR A 68 3.51 -4.56 4.86
N TYR A 69 4.43 -5.25 4.20
CA TYR A 69 4.90 -6.58 4.58
C TYR A 69 6.30 -6.58 5.20
N HIS A 70 6.81 -5.41 5.61
CA HIS A 70 8.13 -5.31 6.23
C HIS A 70 8.19 -6.15 7.52
N ARG A 71 9.29 -6.88 7.71
CA ARG A 71 9.49 -7.75 8.89
C ARG A 71 9.38 -7.01 10.23
N ASP A 72 9.76 -5.73 10.26
CA ASP A 72 9.75 -4.90 11.48
C ASP A 72 8.44 -4.08 11.62
N ARG A 73 7.37 -4.44 10.88
CA ARG A 73 6.07 -3.77 11.02
C ARG A 73 5.50 -3.99 12.43
N LEU A 74 4.98 -2.93 13.03
CA LEU A 74 4.25 -3.03 14.31
C LEU A 74 2.90 -3.73 14.08
N LEU A 75 2.74 -4.90 14.70
CA LEU A 75 1.54 -5.74 14.54
C LEU A 75 0.66 -5.77 15.79
N THR A 76 1.19 -5.34 16.94
CA THR A 76 0.46 -5.27 18.20
C THR A 76 0.63 -3.88 18.81
N PRO A 77 -0.33 -3.43 19.64
CA PRO A 77 -0.10 -2.31 20.53
C PRO A 77 1.17 -2.52 21.36
N LEU A 78 1.81 -1.43 21.76
CA LEU A 78 3.02 -1.43 22.57
C LEU A 78 2.92 -0.38 23.67
N LYS A 79 3.23 -0.75 24.90
CA LYS A 79 3.30 0.15 26.06
C LYS A 79 4.74 0.56 26.34
N ARG A 80 5.00 1.88 26.41
CA ARG A 80 6.30 2.42 26.84
C ARG A 80 6.52 2.12 28.33
N VAL A 81 7.66 1.54 28.66
CA VAL A 81 8.03 1.19 30.06
C VAL A 81 9.32 1.86 30.54
N GLY A 82 10.01 2.61 29.68
CA GLY A 82 11.20 3.40 30.03
C GLY A 82 11.05 4.91 29.77
N PRO A 83 12.11 5.71 30.00
CA PRO A 83 12.15 7.13 29.66
C PRO A 83 11.84 7.39 28.18
N LYS A 84 11.30 8.58 27.85
CA LYS A 84 10.98 8.95 26.46
C LYS A 84 12.28 8.93 25.63
N GLY A 85 12.24 8.28 24.47
CA GLY A 85 13.40 8.12 23.58
C GLY A 85 14.24 6.86 23.82
N SER A 86 13.99 6.09 24.89
CA SER A 86 14.78 4.88 25.19
C SER A 86 14.48 3.66 24.31
N GLY A 87 13.37 3.66 23.57
CA GLY A 87 12.96 2.50 22.77
C GLY A 87 12.45 1.31 23.60
N HIS A 88 12.27 1.44 24.91
CA HIS A 88 11.78 0.35 25.75
C HIS A 88 10.25 0.24 25.75
N PHE A 89 9.76 -0.82 25.11
CA PHE A 89 8.35 -1.16 24.99
C PHE A 89 8.10 -2.62 25.33
N VAL A 90 6.89 -2.90 25.82
CA VAL A 90 6.34 -4.25 25.97
C VAL A 90 5.00 -4.33 25.23
N PRO A 91 4.59 -5.49 24.69
CA PRO A 91 3.25 -5.70 24.15
C PRO A 91 2.13 -5.33 25.14
#